data_AF-A0AAE1XCR3-F1
#
_entry.id   AF-A0AAE1XCR3-F1
#
_cell.length_a   1.000
_cell.length_b   1.000
_cell.length_c   1.000
_cell.angle_alpha   90.00
_cell.angle_beta   90.00
_cell.angle_gamma   90.00
#
_symmetry.space_group_name_H-M   'P 1'
#
loop_
_entity.id
_entity.type
_entity.pdbx_description
1 polymer ?
#
loop_
_entity_poly.entity_id
_entity_poly.type
_entity_poly.pdbx_seq_one_letter_code
_entity_poly.pdbx_strand_id
1 'polypeptide(L)'
;MKFLGGLVFTVCLFVLLISAKSTDVHYFSKKANYAVKVSGLVIDSYPISRGKNTTFQIAAATNEAIYGGKLVIHVLYFGFHIHSEDRDLCAEMSCHVSIGDFVVSHSQELSGIMPMVDEHKKQSMCITFEFSIVS
;
A
#
# COMPACT_ATOMS: atom_id res chain seq x y z
N MET A 1 -27.08 -14.57 -44.69
CA MET A 1 -26.52 -13.45 -43.92
C MET A 1 -25.38 -13.97 -43.05
N LYS A 2 -24.15 -13.73 -43.50
CA LYS A 2 -22.91 -13.93 -42.76
C LYS A 2 -22.74 -12.67 -41.90
N PHE A 3 -23.02 -12.65 -40.60
CA PHE A 3 -22.59 -11.54 -39.71
C PHE A 3 -22.90 -11.74 -38.21
N LEU A 4 -23.23 -12.94 -37.73
CA LEU A 4 -23.59 -13.14 -36.32
C LEU A 4 -22.48 -13.75 -35.44
N GLY A 5 -21.38 -14.23 -36.04
CA GLY A 5 -20.29 -14.92 -35.31
C GLY A 5 -19.17 -14.02 -34.79
N GLY A 6 -19.13 -12.75 -35.19
CA GLY A 6 -18.01 -11.85 -34.86
C GLY A 6 -18.15 -11.12 -33.52
N LEU A 7 -19.38 -10.90 -33.03
CA LEU A 7 -19.62 -10.02 -31.89
C LEU A 7 -19.39 -10.70 -30.52
N VAL A 8 -19.56 -12.02 -30.45
CA VAL A 8 -19.46 -12.78 -29.17
C VAL A 8 -17.99 -13.04 -28.79
N PHE A 9 -17.10 -13.15 -29.77
CA PHE A 9 -15.69 -13.46 -29.50
C PHE A 9 -14.90 -12.24 -28.98
N THR A 10 -15.36 -11.02 -29.25
CA THR A 10 -14.67 -9.79 -28.82
C THR A 10 -14.93 -9.44 -27.36
N VAL A 11 -16.05 -9.88 -26.78
CA VAL A 11 -16.42 -9.54 -25.39
C VAL A 11 -15.66 -10.38 -24.35
N CYS A 12 -15.25 -11.61 -24.67
CA CYS A 12 -14.49 -12.46 -23.74
C CYS A 12 -13.01 -12.04 -23.56
N LEU A 13 -12.42 -11.34 -24.54
CA LEU A 13 -11.01 -10.92 -24.47
C LEU A 13 -10.77 -9.71 -23.56
N PHE A 14 -11.80 -8.89 -23.28
CA PHE A 14 -11.67 -7.73 -22.41
C PHE A 14 -11.81 -8.03 -20.90
N VAL A 15 -12.34 -9.20 -20.53
CA VAL A 15 -12.57 -9.55 -19.10
C VAL A 15 -11.31 -10.15 -18.46
N LEU A 16 -10.25 -10.43 -19.23
CA LEU A 16 -9.02 -11.06 -18.72
C LEU A 16 -7.99 -10.08 -18.13
N LEU A 17 -8.24 -8.76 -18.10
CA LEU A 17 -7.17 -7.78 -17.92
C LEU A 17 -6.98 -7.15 -16.54
N ILE A 18 -7.73 -7.49 -15.49
CA ILE A 18 -7.40 -6.93 -14.16
C ILE A 18 -7.75 -7.89 -13.02
N SER A 19 -6.86 -8.85 -12.78
CA SER A 19 -6.73 -9.39 -11.43
C SER A 19 -5.98 -8.35 -10.58
N ALA A 20 -6.67 -7.27 -10.22
CA ALA A 20 -6.18 -6.37 -9.18
C ALA A 20 -6.20 -7.17 -7.87
N LYS A 21 -5.04 -7.65 -7.43
CA LYS A 21 -4.92 -8.27 -6.11
C LYS A 21 -5.16 -7.15 -5.10
N SER A 22 -6.32 -7.19 -4.45
CA SER A 22 -6.68 -6.26 -3.39
C SER A 22 -5.68 -6.40 -2.24
N THR A 23 -4.90 -5.36 -2.00
CA THR A 23 -4.20 -5.14 -0.73
C THR A 23 -5.25 -4.73 0.29
N ASP A 24 -5.59 -5.64 1.21
CA ASP A 24 -6.55 -5.33 2.28
C ASP A 24 -5.94 -4.29 3.23
N VAL A 25 -6.65 -3.18 3.42
CA VAL A 25 -6.26 -2.14 4.37
C VAL A 25 -6.81 -2.52 5.73
N HIS A 26 -5.95 -3.10 6.56
CA HIS A 26 -6.29 -3.49 7.92
C HIS A 26 -6.04 -2.33 8.90
N TYR A 27 -7.12 -1.78 9.45
CA TYR A 27 -7.04 -0.87 10.59
C TYR A 27 -6.93 -1.66 11.90
N PHE A 28 -6.09 -1.18 12.83
CA PHE A 28 -5.90 -1.81 14.14
C PHE A 28 -7.19 -1.78 14.99
N SER A 29 -7.95 -0.69 14.94
CA SER A 29 -9.25 -0.55 15.59
C SER A 29 -10.29 -0.01 14.62
N LYS A 30 -11.28 -0.83 14.27
CA LYS A 30 -12.38 -0.42 13.39
C LYS A 30 -13.29 0.66 14.00
N LYS A 31 -13.19 0.92 15.32
CA LYS A 31 -14.03 1.87 16.06
C LYS A 31 -13.31 3.19 16.36
N ALA A 32 -12.00 3.27 16.12
CA ALA A 32 -11.25 4.49 16.34
C ALA A 32 -11.60 5.53 15.27
N ASN A 33 -11.68 6.79 15.69
CA ASN A 33 -11.80 7.90 14.77
C ASN A 33 -10.38 8.33 14.36
N TYR A 34 -9.87 7.73 13.30
CA TYR A 34 -8.59 8.12 12.73
C TYR A 34 -8.77 9.39 11.90
N ALA A 35 -7.92 10.38 12.14
CA ALA A 35 -7.92 11.61 11.37
C ALA A 35 -7.50 11.40 9.91
N VAL A 36 -6.69 10.37 9.65
CA VAL A 36 -6.37 9.89 8.30
C VAL A 36 -7.09 8.59 8.02
N LYS A 37 -7.83 8.55 6.91
CA LYS A 37 -8.48 7.34 6.38
C LYS A 37 -7.80 6.91 5.10
N VAL A 38 -7.15 5.75 5.12
CA VAL A 38 -6.58 5.09 3.95
C VAL A 38 -7.69 4.43 3.13
N SER A 39 -7.76 4.79 1.85
CA SER A 39 -8.74 4.30 0.88
C SER A 39 -8.15 3.28 -0.09
N GLY A 40 -6.82 3.25 -0.25
CA GLY A 40 -6.15 2.30 -1.13
C GLY A 40 -4.63 2.28 -1.02
N LEU A 41 -4.04 1.23 -1.57
CA LEU A 41 -2.60 1.04 -1.69
C LEU A 41 -2.26 0.55 -3.08
N VAL A 42 -1.43 1.30 -3.80
CA VAL A 42 -0.83 0.88 -5.08
C VAL A 42 0.64 0.56 -4.85
N ILE A 43 1.08 -0.58 -5.39
CA ILE A 43 2.47 -1.04 -5.33
C ILE A 43 2.97 -1.10 -6.77
N ASP A 44 4.07 -0.39 -7.07
CA ASP A 44 4.61 -0.28 -8.42
C ASP A 44 5.10 -1.63 -9.00
N SER A 45 5.49 -2.56 -8.13
CA SER A 45 6.04 -3.86 -8.49
C SER A 45 5.41 -4.94 -7.62
N TYR A 46 4.38 -5.59 -8.14
CA TYR A 46 3.78 -6.77 -7.53
C TYR A 46 4.00 -8.02 -8.40
N PRO A 47 4.50 -9.14 -7.84
CA PRO A 47 4.93 -9.33 -6.46
C PRO A 47 6.22 -8.56 -6.12
N ILE A 48 6.35 -8.16 -4.86
CA ILE A 48 7.51 -7.40 -4.38
C ILE A 48 8.77 -8.26 -4.53
N SER A 49 9.78 -7.69 -5.21
CA SER A 49 11.05 -8.34 -5.45
C SER A 49 12.11 -7.88 -4.44
N ARG A 50 12.82 -8.83 -3.87
CA ARG A 50 13.93 -8.59 -2.94
C ARG A 50 15.06 -7.80 -3.58
N GLY A 51 15.70 -6.91 -2.81
CA GLY A 51 16.86 -6.12 -3.27
C GLY A 51 16.53 -5.17 -4.43
N LYS A 52 15.24 -4.90 -4.63
CA LYS A 52 14.75 -3.89 -5.57
C LYS A 52 13.95 -2.87 -4.79
N ASN A 53 14.17 -1.61 -5.13
CA ASN A 53 13.33 -0.53 -4.63
C ASN A 53 11.88 -0.75 -5.06
N THR A 54 10.96 -0.65 -4.11
CA THR A 54 9.52 -0.82 -4.31
C THR A 54 8.84 0.45 -3.82
N THR A 55 7.96 1.02 -4.64
CA THR A 55 7.21 2.22 -4.30
C THR A 55 5.80 1.88 -3.89
N PHE A 56 5.41 2.38 -2.72
CA PHE A 56 4.08 2.31 -2.14
C PHE A 56 3.42 3.68 -2.29
N GLN A 57 2.28 3.71 -2.96
CA GLN A 57 1.43 4.88 -3.05
C GLN A 57 0.16 4.63 -2.25
N ILE A 58 0.04 5.33 -1.13
CA ILE A 58 -1.05 5.19 -0.16
C ILE A 58 -2.04 6.31 -0.45
N ALA A 59 -3.21 5.95 -0.96
CA ALA A 59 -4.32 6.88 -1.13
C ALA A 59 -5.02 7.04 0.22
N ALA A 60 -5.17 8.28 0.68
CA ALA A 60 -5.76 8.60 1.96
C ALA A 60 -6.58 9.89 1.91
N ALA A 61 -7.41 10.10 2.92
CA ALA A 61 -8.23 11.28 3.08
C ALA A 61 -8.22 11.77 4.53
N THR A 62 -8.30 13.09 4.72
CA THR A 62 -8.39 13.74 6.02
C THR A 62 -9.56 14.73 6.07
N ASN A 63 -10.19 14.85 7.24
CA ASN A 63 -11.23 15.85 7.52
C ASN A 63 -10.68 17.10 8.23
N GLU A 64 -9.36 17.17 8.44
CA GLU A 64 -8.67 18.31 9.04
C GLU A 64 -7.38 18.64 8.29
N ALA A 65 -6.95 19.90 8.37
CA ALA A 65 -5.70 20.36 7.77
C ALA A 65 -4.51 19.73 8.49
N ILE A 66 -3.57 19.15 7.74
CA ILE A 66 -2.35 18.54 8.30
C ILE A 66 -1.20 19.51 8.10
N TYR A 67 -0.61 19.98 9.19
CA TYR A 67 0.56 20.88 9.17
C TYR A 67 1.89 20.15 9.34
N GLY A 68 1.85 18.96 9.93
CA GLY A 68 3.02 18.16 10.27
C GLY A 68 2.65 16.74 10.63
N GLY A 69 3.65 15.89 10.82
CA GLY A 69 3.41 14.54 11.32
C GLY A 69 4.58 13.59 11.14
N LYS A 70 4.33 12.33 11.50
CA LYS A 70 5.23 11.20 11.27
C LYS A 70 4.49 10.09 10.54
N LEU A 71 5.18 9.50 9.57
CA LEU A 71 4.84 8.22 8.98
C LEU A 71 5.78 7.18 9.60
N VAL A 72 5.22 6.21 10.32
CA VAL A 72 5.96 5.07 10.87
C VAL A 72 5.65 3.85 10.03
N ILE A 73 6.70 3.18 9.55
CA ILE A 73 6.57 2.01 8.67
C ILE A 73 7.16 0.82 9.39
N HIS A 74 6.37 -0.26 9.50
CA HIS A 74 6.82 -1.52 10.05
C HIS A 74 6.78 -2.61 8.99
N VAL A 75 7.91 -3.30 8.80
CA VAL A 75 7.98 -4.48 7.95
C VAL A 75 8.06 -5.71 8.85
N LEU A 76 7.03 -6.55 8.73
CA LEU A 76 6.94 -7.83 9.41
C LEU A 76 7.13 -8.96 8.41
N TYR A 77 8.06 -9.85 8.70
CA TYR A 77 8.24 -11.07 7.95
C TYR A 77 7.86 -12.26 8.84
N PHE A 78 6.82 -12.99 8.46
CA PHE A 78 6.31 -14.11 9.27
C PHE A 78 5.95 -13.69 10.72
N GLY A 79 5.43 -12.48 10.90
CA GLY A 79 5.07 -11.93 12.22
C GLY A 79 6.25 -11.40 13.05
N PHE A 80 7.49 -11.55 12.58
CA PHE A 80 8.65 -10.95 13.20
C PHE A 80 8.93 -9.57 12.62
N HIS A 81 9.15 -8.57 13.47
CA HIS A 81 9.58 -7.24 13.04
C HIS A 81 11.01 -7.33 12.51
N ILE A 82 11.19 -7.10 11.22
CA ILE A 82 12.51 -7.12 10.56
C ILE A 82 13.04 -5.72 10.30
N HIS A 83 12.15 -4.74 10.17
CA HIS A 83 12.50 -3.36 9.93
C HIS A 83 11.42 -2.42 10.48
N SER A 84 11.87 -1.28 10.99
CA SER A 84 11.03 -0.15 11.37
C SER A 84 11.73 1.13 10.94
N GLU A 85 10.99 2.05 10.35
CA GLU A 85 11.49 3.37 10.00
C GLU A 85 10.47 4.45 10.33
N ASP A 86 11.00 5.59 10.79
CA ASP A 86 10.23 6.79 11.06
C ASP A 86 10.58 7.83 10.00
N ARG A 87 9.58 8.38 9.34
CA ARG A 87 9.72 9.41 8.32
C ARG A 87 8.90 10.63 8.71
N ASP A 88 9.42 11.81 8.42
CA ASP A 88 8.60 13.03 8.49
C ASP A 88 7.53 12.94 7.40
N LEU A 89 6.27 13.07 7.80
CA LEU A 89 5.16 12.99 6.86
C LEU A 89 5.28 14.08 5.78
N CYS A 90 5.76 15.28 6.15
CA CYS A 90 5.98 16.41 5.25
C CYS A 90 7.21 16.27 4.36
N ALA A 91 8.04 15.24 4.57
CA ALA A 91 9.11 14.89 3.64
C ALA A 91 8.60 13.97 2.52
N GLU A 92 7.55 13.17 2.79
CA GLU A 92 6.96 12.24 1.83
C GLU A 92 5.79 12.88 1.05
N MET A 93 5.20 13.97 1.55
CA MET A 93 4.16 14.77 0.89
C MET A 93 4.37 16.28 1.14
N SER A 94 3.81 17.16 0.30
CA SER A 94 3.90 18.60 0.52
C SER A 94 2.94 19.07 1.63
N CYS A 95 3.48 19.63 2.71
CA CYS A 95 2.70 20.26 3.78
C CYS A 95 2.52 21.78 3.55
N HIS A 96 1.42 22.40 3.97
CA HIS A 96 0.26 21.78 4.64
C HIS A 96 -0.64 21.03 3.64
N VAL A 97 -1.22 19.90 4.07
CA VAL A 97 -2.23 19.16 3.31
C VAL A 97 -3.62 19.60 3.71
N SER A 98 -4.37 20.10 2.74
CA SER A 98 -5.75 20.55 2.94
C SER A 98 -6.71 19.38 3.17
N ILE A 99 -7.87 19.70 3.73
CA ILE A 99 -8.99 18.78 3.88
C ILE A 99 -9.30 18.13 2.53
N GLY A 100 -9.42 16.81 2.51
CA GLY A 100 -9.70 16.03 1.29
C GLY A 100 -8.72 14.89 1.08
N ASP A 101 -8.64 14.45 -0.18
CA ASP A 101 -7.84 13.32 -0.61
C ASP A 101 -6.38 13.72 -0.86
N PHE A 102 -5.46 12.83 -0.50
CA PHE A 102 -4.04 12.97 -0.75
C PHE A 102 -3.38 11.61 -0.97
N VAL A 103 -2.15 11.64 -1.49
CA VAL A 103 -1.34 10.44 -1.72
C VAL A 103 -0.01 10.60 -1.00
N VAL A 104 0.37 9.58 -0.24
CA VAL A 104 1.71 9.46 0.33
C VAL A 104 2.50 8.45 -0.50
N SER A 105 3.62 8.90 -1.06
CA SER A 105 4.47 8.08 -1.92
C SER A 105 5.77 7.77 -1.20
N HIS A 106 6.00 6.50 -0.91
CA HIS A 106 7.19 6.04 -0.20
C HIS A 106 7.88 4.92 -0.96
N SER A 107 9.19 5.01 -1.17
CA SER A 107 9.97 3.97 -1.83
C SER A 107 10.99 3.38 -0.86
N GLN A 108 11.01 2.05 -0.73
CA GLN A 108 12.03 1.36 0.03
C GLN A 108 12.56 0.11 -0.69
N GLU A 109 13.84 -0.17 -0.50
CA GLU A 109 14.44 -1.44 -0.87
C GLU A 109 14.31 -2.42 0.30
N LEU A 110 13.57 -3.50 0.10
CA LEU A 110 13.45 -4.56 1.09
C LEU A 110 14.69 -5.46 1.00
N SER A 111 15.57 -5.29 1.99
CA SER A 111 16.82 -6.05 2.15
C SER A 111 16.60 -7.55 1.98
N GLY A 112 17.56 -8.19 1.32
CA GLY A 112 17.50 -9.61 1.01
C GLY A 112 17.89 -10.58 2.12
N ILE A 113 18.22 -10.08 3.30
CA ILE A 113 18.57 -10.93 4.44
C ILE A 113 17.27 -11.29 5.16
N MET A 114 16.75 -12.45 4.80
CA MET A 114 15.63 -13.06 5.50
C MET A 114 16.18 -13.81 6.72
N PRO A 115 15.62 -13.65 7.92
CA PRO A 115 15.86 -14.65 8.96
C PRO A 115 15.43 -16.01 8.40
N MET A 116 16.28 -17.03 8.53
CA MET A 116 15.97 -18.37 8.02
C MET A 116 14.72 -18.90 8.74
N VAL A 117 13.58 -18.83 8.06
CA VAL A 117 12.32 -19.40 8.53
C VAL A 117 11.93 -20.48 7.53
N ASP A 118 11.80 -21.69 8.06
CA ASP A 118 11.46 -22.98 7.44
C ASP A 118 10.70 -22.90 6.09
N GLU A 119 11.21 -23.60 5.07
CA GLU A 119 10.73 -23.64 3.68
C GLU A 119 9.26 -24.05 3.51
N HIS A 120 8.68 -24.69 4.53
CA HIS A 120 7.34 -25.27 4.44
C HIS A 120 6.19 -24.31 4.77
N LYS A 121 6.48 -23.06 5.15
CA LYS A 121 5.44 -22.07 5.48
C LYS A 121 5.33 -21.02 4.38
N LYS A 122 4.09 -20.77 3.94
CA LYS A 122 3.74 -19.75 2.94
C LYS A 122 4.31 -18.39 3.38
N GLN A 123 5.42 -18.00 2.76
CA GLN A 123 6.18 -16.80 3.08
C GLN A 123 5.26 -15.59 2.87
N SER A 124 4.90 -14.91 3.96
CA SER A 124 3.98 -13.78 3.97
C SER A 124 4.71 -12.59 4.57
N MET A 125 4.89 -11.57 3.75
CA MET A 125 5.41 -10.27 4.19
C MET A 125 4.22 -9.36 4.47
N CYS A 126 4.24 -8.70 5.62
CA CYS A 126 3.26 -7.71 6.03
C CYS A 126 3.97 -6.37 6.20
N ILE A 127 3.42 -5.32 5.64
CA ILE A 127 3.94 -3.95 5.79
C ILE A 127 2.81 -3.12 6.37
N THR A 128 3.07 -2.46 7.48
CA THR A 128 2.13 -1.61 8.19
C THR A 128 2.58 -0.16 8.10
N PHE A 129 1.65 0.72 7.75
CA PHE A 129 1.85 2.16 7.73
C PHE A 129 1.02 2.81 8.83
N GLU A 130 1.66 3.55 9.73
CA GLU A 130 1.03 4.26 10.83
C GLU A 130 1.24 5.77 10.67
N PHE A 131 0.16 6.53 10.76
CA PHE A 131 0.15 7.98 10.62
C PHE A 131 -0.06 8.64 11.99
N SER A 132 0.86 9.50 12.37
CA SER A 132 0.73 10.42 13.51
C SER A 132 0.75 11.84 12.99
N ILE A 133 -0.34 12.57 13.14
CA ILE A 133 -0.50 13.90 12.52
C ILE A 133 -0.47 15.02 13.56
N VAL A 134 -0.07 16.20 13.09
CA VAL A 134 -0.13 17.47 13.83
C VAL A 134 -1.05 18.39 13.02
N SER A 135 -2.18 18.73 13.63
CA SER A 135 -3.27 19.51 13.05
C SER A 135 -3.39 20.90 13.68
#